data_AF-A0A7M5UEF2-F1
#
_entry.id   AF-A0A7M5UEF2-F1
#
_cell.length_a   1.000
_cell.length_b   1.000
_cell.length_c   1.000
_cell.angle_alpha   90.00
_cell.angle_beta   90.00
_cell.angle_gamma   90.00
#
_symmetry.space_group_name_H-M   'P 1'
#
loop_
_entity.id
_entity.type
_entity.pdbx_description
1 polymer ?
#
loop_
_entity_poly.entity_id
_entity_poly.type
_entity_poly.pdbx_seq_one_letter_code
_entity_poly.pdbx_strand_id
1 'polypeptide(L)'
;MAISLDKTVTDECYEDIKAGTYSLVYACPEVLETKRWRMLFSDSEFVDRCIGVVVDEAHVMVEWGKSSNESTKAFRESYSKIVELQSLLSSKARFMLFTATATSATQATIFSMLNLQSNDVYCEIYHPNKNNVRFTVEQISMGKEDGRYLVNFFDFIMEEIIAKKEHTCKTIIYVNTRKEVNLLNNGMASKLGVDLFLSGKEGNPRYRLVEEFHAYSPQSVKNHVLAQASILE
;
A
#
# COMPACT_ATOMS: atom_id res chain seq x y z
N MET A 1 11.24 -19.43 -2.14
CA MET A 1 11.49 -18.74 -0.85
C MET A 1 11.72 -17.26 -1.14
N ALA A 2 11.37 -16.35 -0.23
CA ALA A 2 11.52 -14.91 -0.42
C ALA A 2 12.27 -14.25 0.75
N ILE A 3 13.00 -13.16 0.47
CA ILE A 3 13.73 -12.36 1.47
C ILE A 3 13.56 -10.87 1.19
N SER A 4 13.59 -10.04 2.24
CA SER A 4 13.60 -8.58 2.13
C SER A 4 14.97 -8.02 2.50
N LEU A 5 15.49 -7.13 1.67
CA LEU A 5 16.73 -6.40 1.88
C LEU A 5 16.48 -5.18 2.77
N ASP A 6 16.47 -5.41 4.08
CA ASP A 6 16.46 -4.33 5.07
C ASP A 6 17.77 -4.28 5.87
N LYS A 7 17.79 -3.49 6.96
CA LYS A 7 18.99 -3.31 7.80
C LYS A 7 19.40 -4.55 8.60
N THR A 8 18.58 -5.60 8.60
CA THR A 8 18.77 -6.81 9.42
C THR A 8 19.42 -7.97 8.65
N VAL A 9 19.71 -7.79 7.37
CA VAL A 9 20.30 -8.84 6.53
C VAL A 9 21.74 -9.15 6.96
N THR A 10 22.01 -10.41 7.28
CA THR A 10 23.32 -10.91 7.72
C THR A 10 24.23 -11.24 6.53
N ASP A 11 25.51 -11.54 6.81
CA ASP A 11 26.47 -12.01 5.79
C ASP A 11 26.07 -13.37 5.23
N GLU A 12 25.47 -14.23 6.04
CA GLU A 12 24.92 -15.51 5.58
C GLU A 12 23.79 -15.31 4.55
N CYS A 13 22.83 -14.42 4.84
CA CYS A 13 21.78 -14.08 3.88
C CYS A 13 22.31 -13.50 2.57
N TYR A 14 23.45 -12.79 2.61
CA TYR A 14 24.09 -12.26 1.41
C TYR A 14 24.63 -13.39 0.54
N GLU A 15 25.32 -14.36 1.12
CA GLU A 15 25.81 -15.54 0.39
C GLU A 15 24.66 -16.42 -0.12
N ASP A 16 23.57 -16.56 0.64
CA ASP A 16 22.37 -17.27 0.19
C ASP A 16 21.70 -16.62 -1.02
N ILE A 17 21.64 -15.29 -1.05
CA ILE A 17 21.13 -14.54 -2.21
C ILE A 17 22.02 -14.78 -3.42
N LYS A 18 23.35 -14.73 -3.25
CA LYS A 18 24.31 -15.02 -4.33
C LYS A 18 24.18 -16.44 -4.86
N ALA A 19 24.02 -17.41 -3.97
CA ALA A 19 23.84 -18.82 -4.31
C ALA A 19 22.48 -19.11 -4.98
N GLY A 20 21.54 -18.16 -4.94
CA GLY A 20 20.20 -18.32 -5.50
C GLY A 20 19.26 -19.13 -4.61
N THR A 21 19.51 -19.19 -3.30
CA THR A 21 18.63 -19.84 -2.31
C THR A 21 17.23 -19.21 -2.30
N TYR A 22 17.15 -17.91 -2.57
CA TYR A 22 15.89 -17.16 -2.65
C TYR A 22 15.43 -16.97 -4.10
N SER A 23 14.14 -17.20 -4.33
CA SER A 23 13.49 -17.00 -5.63
C SER A 23 13.02 -15.55 -5.82
N LEU A 24 12.76 -14.84 -4.73
CA LEU A 24 12.33 -13.44 -4.70
C LEU A 24 13.14 -12.67 -3.67
N VAL A 25 13.68 -11.53 -4.09
CA VAL A 25 14.45 -10.61 -3.24
C VAL A 25 13.78 -9.24 -3.31
N TYR A 26 13.14 -8.83 -2.22
CA TYR A 26 12.50 -7.53 -2.10
C TYR A 26 13.51 -6.49 -1.66
N ALA A 27 13.48 -5.30 -2.26
CA ALA A 27 14.39 -4.23 -1.91
C ALA A 27 13.76 -2.86 -2.15
N CYS A 28 14.11 -1.88 -1.33
CA CYS A 28 13.85 -0.48 -1.65
C CYS A 28 14.98 0.07 -2.55
N PRO A 29 14.74 1.06 -3.43
CA PRO A 29 15.76 1.56 -4.36
C PRO A 29 17.05 2.07 -3.70
N GLU A 30 16.99 2.46 -2.44
CA GLU A 30 18.13 2.88 -1.62
C GLU A 30 19.22 1.79 -1.51
N VAL A 31 18.92 0.51 -1.77
CA VAL A 31 19.96 -0.53 -1.83
C VAL A 31 21.01 -0.25 -2.90
N LEU A 32 20.65 0.41 -4.01
CA LEU A 32 21.57 0.75 -5.10
C LEU A 32 22.64 1.77 -4.69
N GLU A 33 22.42 2.48 -3.58
CA GLU A 33 23.34 3.46 -3.02
C GLU A 33 24.33 2.83 -2.03
N THR A 34 24.03 1.62 -1.56
CA THR A 34 24.85 0.92 -0.57
C THR A 34 25.92 0.09 -1.26
N LYS A 35 27.20 0.35 -0.95
CA LYS A 35 28.34 -0.39 -1.53
C LYS A 35 28.18 -1.91 -1.47
N ARG A 36 27.71 -2.45 -0.33
CA ARG A 36 27.45 -3.88 -0.12
C ARG A 36 26.57 -4.47 -1.21
N TRP A 37 25.39 -3.89 -1.41
CA TRP A 37 24.42 -4.36 -2.40
C TRP A 37 24.86 -4.07 -3.83
N ARG A 38 25.63 -2.99 -4.03
CA ARG A 38 26.21 -2.69 -5.33
C ARG A 38 27.21 -3.75 -5.80
N MET A 39 27.96 -4.36 -4.87
CA MET A 39 28.86 -5.49 -5.19
C MET A 39 28.11 -6.74 -5.64
N LEU A 40 26.86 -6.94 -5.20
CA LEU A 40 26.04 -8.07 -5.64
C LEU A 40 25.84 -8.07 -7.16
N PHE A 41 25.62 -6.88 -7.74
CA PHE A 41 25.48 -6.72 -9.19
C PHE A 41 26.81 -6.78 -9.95
N SER A 42 27.94 -6.91 -9.26
CA SER A 42 29.25 -7.17 -9.88
C SER A 42 29.61 -8.66 -9.84
N ASP A 43 28.82 -9.49 -9.17
CA ASP A 43 29.03 -10.92 -9.07
C ASP A 43 28.39 -11.65 -10.26
N SER A 44 29.21 -12.38 -11.02
CA SER A 44 28.76 -13.04 -12.24
C SER A 44 27.71 -14.12 -11.98
N GLU A 45 27.80 -14.86 -10.87
CA GLU A 45 26.83 -15.90 -10.56
C GLU A 45 25.46 -15.31 -10.27
N PHE A 46 25.42 -14.24 -9.45
CA PHE A 46 24.16 -13.56 -9.17
C PHE A 46 23.55 -12.96 -10.45
N VAL A 47 24.37 -12.24 -11.24
CA VAL A 47 23.94 -11.59 -12.48
C VAL A 47 23.39 -12.60 -13.50
N ASP A 48 24.01 -13.76 -13.63
CA ASP A 48 23.55 -14.81 -14.55
C ASP A 48 22.28 -15.53 -14.06
N ARG A 49 22.09 -15.65 -12.74
CA ARG A 49 20.88 -16.22 -12.13
C ARG A 49 19.71 -15.25 -12.10
N CYS A 50 19.97 -13.94 -12.09
CA CYS A 50 18.92 -12.93 -12.05
C CYS A 50 18.15 -12.88 -13.38
N ILE A 51 16.96 -13.51 -13.39
CA ILE A 51 16.12 -13.57 -14.59
C ILE A 51 15.24 -12.33 -14.80
N GLY A 52 15.11 -11.46 -13.80
CA GLY A 52 14.29 -10.26 -13.94
C GLY A 52 14.20 -9.38 -12.71
N VAL A 53 13.65 -8.18 -12.94
CA VAL A 53 13.42 -7.14 -11.96
C VAL A 53 11.96 -6.73 -12.04
N VAL A 54 11.30 -6.73 -10.88
CA VAL A 54 9.93 -6.21 -10.73
C VAL A 54 10.00 -4.87 -10.03
N VAL A 55 9.45 -3.83 -10.65
CA VAL A 55 9.31 -2.50 -10.06
C VAL A 55 7.84 -2.26 -9.78
N ASP A 56 7.49 -2.29 -8.50
CA ASP A 56 6.17 -1.89 -8.04
C ASP A 56 6.12 -0.36 -7.86
N GLU A 57 4.94 0.21 -8.02
CA GLU A 57 4.70 1.66 -8.02
C GLU A 57 5.65 2.44 -8.96
N ALA A 58 5.82 1.94 -10.19
CA ALA A 58 6.79 2.48 -11.16
C ALA A 58 6.59 3.99 -11.48
N HIS A 59 5.40 4.55 -11.24
CA HIS A 59 5.15 6.00 -11.38
C HIS A 59 6.02 6.86 -10.45
N VAL A 60 6.43 6.30 -9.30
CA VAL A 60 7.30 6.97 -8.32
C VAL A 60 8.67 7.31 -8.91
N MET A 61 9.14 6.55 -9.91
CA MET A 61 10.37 6.86 -10.63
C MET A 61 10.34 8.25 -11.28
N VAL A 62 9.16 8.66 -11.75
CA VAL A 62 8.96 9.98 -12.38
C VAL A 62 8.69 11.03 -11.31
N GLU A 63 7.77 10.75 -10.39
CA GLU A 63 7.32 11.74 -9.40
C GLU A 63 8.39 12.10 -8.38
N TRP A 64 9.17 11.11 -7.91
CA TRP A 64 10.14 11.30 -6.83
C TRP A 64 11.58 11.22 -7.32
N GLY A 65 11.82 10.48 -8.41
CA GLY A 65 13.14 10.32 -9.01
C GLY A 65 13.56 11.48 -9.91
N LYS A 66 12.62 12.28 -10.43
CA LYS A 66 12.93 13.50 -11.19
C LYS A 66 12.62 14.75 -10.37
N SER A 67 13.40 15.80 -10.63
CA SER A 67 13.05 17.11 -10.14
C SER A 67 11.81 17.62 -10.86
N SER A 68 10.87 18.19 -10.11
CA SER A 68 9.69 18.86 -10.66
C SER A 68 10.00 20.15 -11.41
N ASN A 69 11.17 20.78 -11.19
CA ASN A 69 11.66 21.98 -11.87
C ASN A 69 13.21 21.97 -11.97
N GLU A 70 13.82 22.72 -12.90
CA GLU A 70 15.30 22.83 -13.02
C GLU A 70 16.00 23.32 -11.73
N SER A 71 15.26 23.90 -10.77
CA SER A 71 15.75 24.43 -9.50
C SER A 71 15.42 23.58 -8.27
N THR A 72 14.68 22.48 -8.40
CA THR A 72 14.36 21.58 -7.28
C THR A 72 15.20 20.30 -7.33
N LYS A 73 15.37 19.62 -6.19
CA LYS A 73 16.04 18.31 -6.13
C LYS A 73 14.96 17.23 -6.15
N ALA A 74 15.23 16.11 -6.80
CA ALA A 74 14.38 14.91 -6.74
C ALA A 74 14.09 14.55 -5.26
N PHE A 75 12.83 14.24 -4.95
CA PHE A 75 12.41 13.92 -3.59
C PHE A 75 13.08 12.63 -3.07
N ARG A 76 13.29 11.64 -3.95
CA ARG A 76 14.09 10.44 -3.71
C ARG A 76 14.87 10.04 -4.96
N GLU A 77 16.11 10.51 -5.03
CA GLU A 77 17.04 10.28 -6.14
C GLU A 77 17.30 8.79 -6.41
N SER A 78 17.26 7.94 -5.38
CA SER A 78 17.44 6.48 -5.48
C SER A 78 16.51 5.81 -6.50
N TYR A 79 15.30 6.33 -6.70
CA TYR A 79 14.35 5.80 -7.67
C TYR A 79 14.80 6.04 -9.12
N SER A 80 15.57 7.08 -9.40
CA SER A 80 16.12 7.31 -10.74
C SER A 80 17.23 6.29 -11.09
N LYS A 81 17.92 5.76 -10.09
CA LYS A 81 19.01 4.78 -10.25
C LYS A 81 18.53 3.38 -10.60
N ILE A 82 17.22 3.10 -10.53
CA ILE A 82 16.65 1.81 -10.96
C ILE A 82 17.03 1.51 -12.42
N VAL A 83 17.20 2.54 -13.26
CA VAL A 83 17.64 2.40 -14.65
C VAL A 83 19.06 1.80 -14.75
N GLU A 84 19.91 1.98 -13.75
CA GLU A 84 21.25 1.40 -13.72
C GLU A 84 21.21 -0.13 -13.71
N LEU A 85 20.15 -0.74 -13.16
CA LEU A 85 19.98 -2.18 -13.13
C LEU A 85 19.95 -2.80 -14.53
N GLN A 86 19.48 -2.07 -15.54
CA GLN A 86 19.52 -2.55 -16.93
C GLN A 86 20.94 -2.74 -17.44
N SER A 87 21.87 -1.90 -16.99
CA SER A 87 23.28 -1.97 -17.36
C SER A 87 24.07 -2.94 -16.47
N LEU A 88 23.62 -3.15 -15.23
CA LEU A 88 24.31 -4.00 -14.25
C LEU A 88 23.91 -5.47 -14.34
N LEU A 89 22.71 -5.78 -14.84
CA LEU A 89 22.20 -7.14 -14.97
C LEU A 89 22.45 -7.72 -16.37
N SER A 90 22.30 -9.04 -16.48
CA SER A 90 22.39 -9.74 -17.75
C SER A 90 21.33 -9.23 -18.73
N SER A 91 21.67 -9.18 -20.03
CA SER A 91 20.70 -8.83 -21.10
C SER A 91 19.52 -9.81 -21.19
N LYS A 92 19.60 -10.96 -20.51
CA LYS A 92 18.51 -11.92 -20.36
C LYS A 92 17.45 -11.46 -19.34
N ALA A 93 17.82 -10.61 -18.38
CA ALA A 93 16.95 -10.17 -17.31
C ALA A 93 15.78 -9.33 -17.85
N ARG A 94 14.55 -9.67 -17.44
CA ARG A 94 13.34 -8.97 -17.87
C ARG A 94 12.85 -7.99 -16.82
N PHE A 95 12.42 -6.81 -17.25
CA PHE A 95 11.85 -5.80 -16.38
C PHE A 95 10.32 -5.85 -16.47
N MET A 96 9.67 -5.91 -15.31
CA MET A 96 8.22 -5.81 -15.18
C MET A 96 7.90 -4.60 -14.32
N LEU A 97 7.07 -3.70 -14.84
CA LEU A 97 6.73 -2.44 -14.19
C LEU A 97 5.24 -2.45 -13.88
N PHE A 98 4.90 -2.31 -12.60
CA PHE A 98 3.52 -2.27 -12.14
C PHE A 98 3.22 -0.90 -11.54
N THR A 99 2.05 -0.35 -11.85
CA THR A 99 1.57 0.91 -11.29
C THR A 99 0.06 1.02 -11.49
N ALA A 100 -0.64 1.52 -10.48
CA ALA A 100 -2.07 1.83 -10.59
C ALA A 100 -2.30 3.20 -11.25
N THR A 101 -1.37 4.14 -11.06
CA THR A 101 -1.50 5.54 -11.47
C THR A 101 -0.38 5.94 -12.41
N ALA A 102 -0.62 5.89 -13.72
CA ALA A 102 0.33 6.39 -14.72
C ALA A 102 -0.39 7.05 -15.90
N THR A 103 -0.29 8.37 -15.95
CA THR A 103 -0.74 9.14 -17.12
C THR A 103 0.09 8.80 -18.35
N SER A 104 -0.39 9.10 -19.56
CA SER A 104 0.40 8.91 -20.78
C SER A 104 1.76 9.64 -20.74
N ALA A 105 1.83 10.81 -20.09
CA ALA A 105 3.08 11.54 -19.88
C ALA A 105 4.03 10.81 -18.91
N THR A 106 3.49 10.28 -17.82
CA THR A 106 4.24 9.44 -16.86
C THR A 106 4.79 8.20 -17.56
N GLN A 107 3.96 7.49 -18.35
CA GLN A 107 4.38 6.30 -19.10
C GLN A 107 5.49 6.61 -20.10
N ALA A 108 5.34 7.67 -20.89
CA ALA A 108 6.38 8.10 -21.85
C ALA A 108 7.70 8.43 -21.14
N THR A 109 7.62 9.02 -19.95
CA THR A 109 8.80 9.34 -19.14
C THR A 109 9.47 8.07 -18.60
N ILE A 110 8.70 7.10 -18.11
CA ILE A 110 9.21 5.79 -17.65
C ILE A 110 9.92 5.08 -18.81
N PHE A 111 9.29 5.01 -19.98
CA PHE A 111 9.89 4.37 -21.16
C PHE A 111 11.19 5.05 -21.58
N SER A 112 11.22 6.39 -21.58
CA SER A 112 12.45 7.14 -21.86
C SER A 112 13.55 6.88 -20.83
N MET A 113 13.23 6.82 -19.53
CA MET A 113 14.22 6.58 -18.47
C MET A 113 14.84 5.19 -18.57
N LEU A 114 14.02 4.18 -18.86
CA LEU A 114 14.44 2.79 -18.98
C LEU A 114 14.90 2.45 -20.41
N ASN A 115 15.11 3.46 -21.27
CA ASN A 115 15.48 3.31 -22.68
C ASN A 115 14.66 2.22 -23.41
N LEU A 116 13.39 2.06 -23.04
CA LEU A 116 12.52 1.03 -23.56
C LEU A 116 11.98 1.49 -24.91
N GLN A 117 12.27 0.72 -25.96
CA GLN A 117 11.71 0.96 -27.28
C GLN A 117 10.32 0.34 -27.35
N SER A 118 9.37 1.01 -27.99
CA SER A 118 7.96 0.54 -28.06
C SER A 118 7.80 -0.86 -28.65
N ASN A 119 8.75 -1.32 -29.46
CA ASN A 119 8.73 -2.65 -30.07
C ASN A 119 9.14 -3.77 -29.09
N ASP A 120 9.80 -3.42 -27.99
CA ASP A 120 10.32 -4.36 -26.99
C ASP A 120 9.46 -4.39 -25.72
N VAL A 121 8.39 -3.60 -25.67
CA VAL A 121 7.50 -3.46 -24.50
C VAL A 121 6.15 -4.09 -24.78
N TYR A 122 5.79 -5.06 -23.94
CA TYR A 122 4.41 -5.50 -23.79
C TYR A 122 3.73 -4.64 -22.72
N CYS A 123 2.68 -3.90 -23.09
CA CYS A 123 1.98 -2.98 -22.18
C CYS A 123 0.49 -3.32 -22.14
N GLU A 124 -0.02 -3.61 -20.95
CA GLU A 124 -1.46 -3.75 -20.69
C GLU A 124 -1.94 -2.61 -19.79
N ILE A 125 -3.06 -1.98 -20.18
CA ILE A 125 -3.70 -0.91 -19.43
C ILE A 125 -5.15 -1.29 -19.20
N TYR A 126 -5.55 -1.35 -17.94
CA TYR A 126 -6.92 -1.67 -17.54
C TYR A 126 -7.64 -0.40 -17.09
N HIS A 127 -8.91 -0.28 -17.51
CA HIS A 127 -9.75 0.82 -17.03
C HIS A 127 -10.12 0.57 -15.56
N PRO A 128 -9.96 1.55 -14.65
CA PRO A 128 -10.24 1.36 -13.22
C PRO A 128 -11.73 1.26 -12.88
N ASN A 129 -12.61 1.26 -13.90
CA ASN A 129 -14.05 1.32 -13.67
C ASN A 129 -14.56 -0.03 -13.18
N LYS A 130 -15.30 -0.01 -12.07
CA LYS A 130 -15.92 -1.19 -11.49
C LYS A 130 -17.42 -1.03 -11.57
N ASN A 131 -18.06 -1.81 -12.44
CA ASN A 131 -19.51 -1.71 -12.70
C ASN A 131 -20.37 -2.01 -11.46
N ASN A 132 -19.81 -2.68 -10.46
CA ASN A 132 -20.45 -2.99 -9.18
C ASN A 132 -20.21 -1.91 -8.11
N VAL A 133 -19.60 -0.76 -8.43
CA VAL A 133 -19.36 0.34 -7.51
C VAL A 133 -20.25 1.52 -7.87
N ARG A 134 -21.11 1.91 -6.93
CA ARG A 134 -21.95 3.11 -7.04
C ARG A 134 -21.32 4.27 -6.28
N PHE A 135 -21.21 5.41 -6.93
CA PHE A 135 -20.78 6.66 -6.29
C PHE A 135 -22.00 7.50 -5.88
N THR A 136 -21.94 8.12 -4.72
CA THR A 136 -22.96 9.05 -4.23
C THR A 136 -22.24 10.16 -3.46
N VAL A 137 -22.70 11.40 -3.66
CA VAL A 137 -22.14 12.59 -3.01
C VAL A 137 -23.26 13.26 -2.24
N GLU A 138 -23.08 13.40 -0.94
CA GLU A 138 -24.03 14.08 -0.06
C GLU A 138 -23.35 15.23 0.64
N GLN A 139 -24.04 16.37 0.71
CA GLN A 139 -23.54 17.55 1.41
C GLN A 139 -23.80 17.39 2.91
N ILE A 140 -22.75 17.52 3.71
CA ILE A 140 -22.87 17.54 5.16
C ILE A 140 -23.24 18.97 5.59
N SER A 141 -24.52 19.19 5.85
CA SER A 141 -25.09 20.50 6.21
C SER A 141 -24.86 20.90 7.67
N MET A 142 -24.37 19.98 8.52
CA MET A 142 -24.14 20.23 9.94
C MET A 142 -22.79 20.94 10.16
N GLY A 143 -22.81 22.02 10.94
CA GLY A 143 -21.60 22.78 11.27
C GLY A 143 -20.58 21.94 12.03
N LYS A 144 -19.29 22.07 11.69
CA LYS A 144 -18.18 21.39 12.39
C LYS A 144 -18.05 21.80 13.86
N GLU A 145 -18.66 22.93 14.23
CA GLU A 145 -18.66 23.55 15.57
C GLU A 145 -19.20 22.59 16.65
N ASP A 146 -20.20 21.76 16.35
CA ASP A 146 -20.89 20.94 17.35
C ASP A 146 -20.11 19.69 17.79
N GLY A 147 -18.94 19.43 17.18
CA GLY A 147 -18.09 18.28 17.48
C GLY A 147 -18.78 16.92 17.32
N ARG A 148 -20.06 16.85 16.95
CA ARG A 148 -20.87 15.61 16.82
C ARG A 148 -21.40 15.41 15.41
N TYR A 149 -21.06 16.31 14.48
CA TYR A 149 -21.56 16.31 13.11
C TYR A 149 -21.32 14.97 12.38
N LEU A 150 -20.18 14.32 12.59
CA LEU A 150 -19.89 12.99 12.02
C LEU A 150 -20.79 11.90 12.59
N VAL A 151 -21.01 11.90 13.90
CA VAL A 151 -21.86 10.92 14.58
C VAL A 151 -23.31 11.05 14.11
N ASN A 152 -23.79 12.28 13.93
CA ASN A 152 -25.13 12.55 13.40
C ASN A 152 -25.24 12.18 11.92
N PHE A 153 -24.21 12.44 11.12
CA PHE A 153 -24.21 12.09 9.70
C PHE A 153 -24.27 10.58 9.49
N PHE A 154 -23.51 9.80 10.26
CA PHE A 154 -23.47 8.35 10.17
C PHE A 154 -24.53 7.63 11.04
N ASP A 155 -25.62 8.31 11.43
CA ASP A 155 -26.64 7.72 12.29
C ASP A 155 -27.30 6.49 11.67
N PHE A 156 -27.53 6.53 10.36
CA PHE A 156 -28.10 5.42 9.59
C PHE A 156 -27.27 4.13 9.69
N ILE A 157 -25.93 4.23 9.88
CA ILE A 157 -25.07 3.05 10.06
C ILE A 157 -25.32 2.44 11.45
N MET A 158 -25.49 3.27 12.47
CA MET A 158 -25.82 2.78 13.82
C MET A 158 -27.21 2.14 13.85
N GLU A 159 -28.19 2.74 13.20
CA GLU A 159 -29.52 2.14 13.03
C GLU A 159 -29.45 0.78 12.33
N GLU A 160 -28.61 0.65 11.28
CA GLU A 160 -28.39 -0.61 10.60
C GLU A 160 -27.70 -1.65 11.50
N ILE A 161 -26.72 -1.26 12.31
CA ILE A 161 -26.06 -2.13 13.30
C ILE A 161 -27.08 -2.64 14.32
N ILE A 162 -27.95 -1.77 14.85
CA ILE A 162 -28.99 -2.15 15.81
C ILE A 162 -29.96 -3.15 15.17
N ALA A 163 -30.38 -2.90 13.92
CA ALA A 163 -31.34 -3.73 13.22
C ALA A 163 -30.79 -5.09 12.77
N LYS A 164 -29.52 -5.16 12.34
CA LYS A 164 -28.96 -6.34 11.66
C LYS A 164 -27.84 -7.04 12.43
N LYS A 165 -27.19 -6.39 13.40
CA LYS A 165 -26.16 -6.98 14.26
C LYS A 165 -25.02 -7.62 13.46
N GLU A 166 -24.75 -8.90 13.69
CA GLU A 166 -23.75 -9.69 12.99
C GLU A 166 -24.00 -9.84 11.48
N HIS A 167 -25.20 -9.49 11.02
CA HIS A 167 -25.56 -9.47 9.60
C HIS A 167 -25.45 -8.08 8.96
N THR A 168 -24.99 -7.06 9.69
CA THR A 168 -24.68 -5.75 9.11
C THR A 168 -23.58 -5.90 8.06
N CYS A 169 -23.74 -5.21 6.93
CA CYS A 169 -22.74 -5.22 5.88
C CYS A 169 -21.41 -4.64 6.40
N LYS A 170 -20.27 -5.21 5.97
CA LYS A 170 -18.96 -4.65 6.30
C LYS A 170 -18.85 -3.25 5.69
N THR A 171 -18.59 -2.24 6.53
CA THR A 171 -18.48 -0.84 6.11
C THR A 171 -17.15 -0.25 6.58
N ILE A 172 -16.45 0.43 5.69
CA ILE A 172 -15.23 1.18 6.01
C ILE A 172 -15.57 2.67 5.95
N ILE A 173 -15.32 3.39 7.04
CA ILE A 173 -15.53 4.84 7.12
C ILE A 173 -14.15 5.50 7.19
N TYR A 174 -13.80 6.26 6.15
CA TYR A 174 -12.59 7.09 6.15
C TYR A 174 -12.92 8.49 6.68
N VAL A 175 -12.08 8.97 7.61
CA VAL A 175 -12.14 10.33 8.16
C VAL A 175 -10.77 10.99 8.05
N ASN A 176 -10.70 12.32 8.11
CA ASN A 176 -9.47 13.05 7.77
C ASN A 176 -8.44 13.01 8.91
N THR A 177 -8.89 12.98 10.16
CA THR A 177 -7.99 13.09 11.31
C THR A 177 -8.20 11.98 12.33
N ARG A 178 -7.14 11.64 13.08
CA ARG A 178 -7.24 10.75 14.24
C ARG A 178 -8.21 11.26 15.31
N LYS A 179 -8.36 12.58 15.45
CA LYS A 179 -9.34 13.18 16.36
C LYS A 179 -10.76 12.83 15.94
N GLU A 180 -11.04 12.88 14.64
CA GLU A 180 -12.34 12.50 14.07
C GLU A 180 -12.60 10.99 14.20
N VAL A 181 -11.57 10.13 14.07
CA VAL A 181 -11.69 8.69 14.34
C VAL A 181 -12.17 8.47 15.77
N ASN A 182 -11.45 9.04 16.75
CA ASN A 182 -11.78 8.89 18.17
C ASN A 182 -13.17 9.45 18.49
N LEU A 183 -13.50 10.59 17.89
CA LEU A 183 -14.79 11.24 18.08
C LEU A 183 -15.94 10.36 17.56
N LEU A 184 -15.80 9.83 16.35
CA LEU A 184 -16.80 8.96 15.74
C LEU A 184 -16.91 7.65 16.52
N ASN A 185 -15.78 7.00 16.84
CA ASN A 185 -15.75 5.74 17.58
C ASN A 185 -16.40 5.87 18.97
N ASN A 186 -16.03 6.90 19.74
CA ASN A 186 -16.65 7.15 21.05
C ASN A 186 -18.13 7.53 20.94
N GLY A 187 -18.50 8.31 19.93
CA GLY A 187 -19.89 8.68 19.67
C GLY A 187 -20.76 7.48 19.31
N MET A 188 -20.25 6.59 18.44
CA MET A 188 -20.93 5.35 18.08
C MET A 188 -21.02 4.39 19.26
N ALA A 189 -19.94 4.22 20.03
CA ALA A 189 -19.96 3.38 21.24
C ALA A 189 -20.99 3.88 22.26
N SER A 190 -21.12 5.19 22.44
CA SER A 190 -22.10 5.80 23.33
C SER A 190 -23.55 5.56 22.86
N LYS A 191 -23.82 5.70 21.55
CA LYS A 191 -25.16 5.48 20.97
C LYS A 191 -25.56 4.01 20.91
N LEU A 192 -24.65 3.13 20.52
CA LEU A 192 -24.91 1.70 20.36
C LEU A 192 -25.01 0.98 21.71
N GLY A 193 -24.24 1.38 22.72
CA GLY A 193 -24.27 0.74 24.04
C GLY A 193 -24.04 -0.77 23.96
N VAL A 194 -25.04 -1.57 24.38
CA VAL A 194 -24.99 -3.04 24.29
C VAL A 194 -24.93 -3.53 22.84
N ASP A 195 -25.48 -2.76 21.91
CA ASP A 195 -25.54 -3.12 20.50
C ASP A 195 -24.20 -2.98 19.77
N LEU A 196 -23.19 -2.45 20.44
CA LEU A 196 -21.81 -2.42 19.96
C LEU A 196 -21.20 -3.82 19.85
N PHE A 197 -21.76 -4.81 20.53
CA PHE A 197 -21.23 -6.17 20.61
C PHE A 197 -22.12 -7.18 19.90
N LEU A 198 -21.53 -8.32 19.52
CA LEU A 198 -22.30 -9.51 19.13
C LEU A 198 -23.24 -9.94 20.27
N SER A 199 -24.41 -10.46 19.90
CA SER A 199 -25.46 -10.86 20.84
C SER A 199 -24.93 -11.86 21.87
N GLY A 200 -25.08 -11.56 23.17
CA GLY A 200 -24.61 -12.41 24.27
C GLY A 200 -23.08 -12.36 24.51
N LYS A 201 -22.39 -11.36 23.94
CA LYS A 201 -20.94 -11.11 24.11
C LYS A 201 -20.63 -9.71 24.64
N GLU A 202 -21.60 -9.09 25.30
CA GLU A 202 -21.55 -7.72 25.77
C GLU A 202 -20.34 -7.50 26.70
N GLY A 203 -19.63 -6.38 26.50
CA GLY A 203 -18.48 -6.00 27.33
C GLY A 203 -17.15 -6.67 26.95
N ASN A 204 -17.13 -7.62 26.00
CA ASN A 204 -15.89 -8.22 25.52
C ASN A 204 -15.37 -7.50 24.25
N PRO A 205 -14.22 -6.80 24.31
CA PRO A 205 -13.69 -6.04 23.18
C PRO A 205 -13.46 -6.87 21.90
N ARG A 206 -13.26 -8.19 22.02
CA ARG A 206 -13.03 -9.08 20.87
C ARG A 206 -14.27 -9.29 19.99
N TYR A 207 -15.45 -8.94 20.49
CA TYR A 207 -16.72 -9.15 19.80
C TYR A 207 -17.43 -7.83 19.49
N ARG A 208 -16.67 -6.73 19.36
CA ARG A 208 -17.21 -5.45 18.91
C ARG A 208 -17.52 -5.48 17.42
N LEU A 209 -18.58 -4.78 17.04
CA LEU A 209 -19.02 -4.57 15.66
C LEU A 209 -18.43 -3.30 15.05
N VAL A 210 -17.92 -2.38 15.87
CA VAL A 210 -17.26 -1.15 15.45
C VAL A 210 -15.86 -1.11 16.05
N GLU A 211 -14.86 -0.89 15.20
CA GLU A 211 -13.45 -0.82 15.58
C GLU A 211 -12.74 0.35 14.88
N GLU A 212 -11.78 0.94 15.57
CA GLU A 212 -10.92 1.99 15.02
C GLU A 212 -9.61 1.40 14.47
N PHE A 213 -9.18 1.87 13.30
CA PHE A 213 -7.95 1.41 12.66
C PHE A 213 -7.10 2.59 12.20
N HIS A 214 -5.99 2.84 12.90
CA HIS A 214 -5.02 3.87 12.55
C HIS A 214 -3.59 3.48 12.99
N ALA A 215 -2.59 4.30 12.61
CA ALA A 215 -1.17 4.02 12.87
C ALA A 215 -0.83 3.70 14.34
N TYR A 216 -1.52 4.32 15.31
CA TYR A 216 -1.28 4.14 16.74
C TYR A 216 -2.21 3.13 17.42
N SER A 217 -3.07 2.44 16.65
CA SER A 217 -3.96 1.42 17.23
C SER A 217 -3.09 0.28 17.77
N PRO A 218 -3.45 -0.34 18.91
CA PRO A 218 -2.72 -1.47 19.43
C PRO A 218 -2.57 -2.57 18.37
N GLN A 219 -1.42 -3.25 18.33
CA GLN A 219 -1.19 -4.29 17.31
C GLN A 219 -2.22 -5.43 17.40
N SER A 220 -2.70 -5.74 18.60
CA SER A 220 -3.80 -6.69 18.82
C SER A 220 -5.09 -6.28 18.09
N VAL A 221 -5.46 -5.00 18.14
CA VAL A 221 -6.62 -4.45 17.43
C VAL A 221 -6.40 -4.50 15.92
N LYS A 222 -5.22 -4.09 15.45
CA LYS A 222 -4.88 -4.16 14.02
C LYS A 222 -5.00 -5.59 13.49
N ASN A 223 -4.42 -6.56 14.19
CA ASN A 223 -4.49 -7.97 13.83
C ASN A 223 -5.93 -8.49 13.85
N HIS A 224 -6.74 -8.06 14.83
CA HIS A 224 -8.14 -8.45 14.93
C HIS A 224 -8.98 -7.93 13.76
N VAL A 225 -8.89 -6.63 13.46
CA VAL A 225 -9.61 -5.99 12.34
C VAL A 225 -9.18 -6.62 11.01
N LEU A 226 -7.88 -6.84 10.80
CA LEU A 226 -7.38 -7.49 9.59
C LEU A 226 -7.91 -8.93 9.47
N ALA A 227 -7.90 -9.72 10.55
CA ALA A 227 -8.44 -11.08 10.53
C ALA A 227 -9.93 -11.12 10.20
N GLN A 228 -10.72 -10.13 10.65
CA GLN A 228 -12.14 -10.01 10.28
C GLN A 228 -12.34 -9.54 8.84
N ALA A 229 -11.43 -8.73 8.31
CA ALA A 229 -11.44 -8.28 6.92
C ALA A 229 -11.04 -9.39 5.94
N SER A 230 -10.15 -10.32 6.35
CA SER A 230 -9.62 -11.43 5.53
C SER A 230 -10.61 -12.54 5.15
N ILE A 231 -11.92 -12.29 5.22
CA ILE A 231 -12.94 -13.21 4.68
C ILE A 231 -13.43 -12.60 3.36
N LEU A 232 -12.69 -12.89 2.29
CA LEU A 232 -13.07 -12.80 0.86
C LEU A 232 -11.97 -13.55 0.08
N GLU A 233 -11.99 -14.89 0.14
CA GLU A 233 -11.55 -15.76 -0.96
C GLU A 233 -12.79 -16.39 -1.58
#